data_AF-A0A840V2M9-F1
#
_entry.id   AF-A0A840V2M9-F1
#
_cell.length_a   1.000
_cell.length_b   1.000
_cell.length_c   1.000
_cell.angle_alpha   90.00
_cell.angle_beta   90.00
_cell.angle_gamma   90.00
#
_symmetry.space_group_name_H-M   'P 1'
#
loop_
_entity.id
_entity.type
_entity.pdbx_description
1 polymer ?
#
loop_
_entity_poly.entity_id
_entity_poly.type
_entity_poly.pdbx_seq_one_letter_code
_entity_poly.pdbx_strand_id
1 'polypeptide(L)'
;MIDEGWLGEVLNEFGGCTGTVHRSADGEWLELVAVVGVPESLLPVIQRIPFGKGIAGAAAATREPVELCNLQQDLGGIAKEGARATQVAGSLAVPVFSPVDGSVLGTLGVGMAAPHNFSEEEKARLAEKATELARVWVQDH
;
A
#
# COMPACT_ATOMS: atom_id res chain seq x y z
N MET A 1 -17.01 0.92 8.08
CA MET A 1 -16.39 -0.32 7.56
C MET A 1 -15.22 0.10 6.70
N ILE A 2 -14.15 -0.69 6.65
CA ILE A 2 -13.05 -0.41 5.72
C ILE A 2 -13.42 -1.06 4.39
N ASP A 3 -13.67 -0.21 3.41
CA ASP A 3 -14.06 -0.59 2.05
C ASP A 3 -13.43 0.40 1.04
N GLU A 4 -13.79 0.25 -0.22
CA GLU A 4 -13.32 1.14 -1.30
C GLU A 4 -13.72 2.61 -1.08
N GLY A 5 -14.80 2.88 -0.34
CA GLY A 5 -15.25 4.24 -0.02
C GLY A 5 -14.28 4.93 0.94
N TRP A 6 -13.93 4.27 2.05
CA TRP A 6 -12.91 4.79 2.98
C TRP A 6 -11.56 4.95 2.28
N LEU A 7 -11.16 3.97 1.46
CA LEU A 7 -9.91 4.06 0.71
C LEU A 7 -9.93 5.23 -0.29
N GLY A 8 -11.07 5.50 -0.91
CA GLY A 8 -11.27 6.69 -1.76
C GLY A 8 -11.11 8.01 -1.02
N GLU A 9 -11.60 8.12 0.22
CA GLU A 9 -11.39 9.30 1.08
C GLU A 9 -9.91 9.51 1.38
N VAL A 10 -9.18 8.45 1.75
CA VAL A 10 -7.72 8.50 1.94
C VAL A 10 -7.04 8.95 0.65
N LEU A 11 -7.42 8.42 -0.51
CA LEU A 11 -6.81 8.86 -1.78
C LEU A 11 -7.06 10.35 -2.06
N ASN A 12 -8.25 10.87 -1.78
CA ASN A 12 -8.55 12.29 -1.95
C ASN A 12 -7.69 13.18 -1.05
N GLU A 13 -7.43 12.77 0.20
CA GLU A 13 -6.55 13.52 1.13
C GLU A 13 -5.10 13.60 0.64
N PHE A 14 -4.66 12.59 -0.10
CA PHE A 14 -3.29 12.48 -0.61
C PHE A 14 -3.15 12.93 -2.08
N GLY A 15 -4.25 13.15 -2.79
CA GLY A 15 -4.23 13.37 -4.24
C GLY A 15 -3.83 12.12 -5.04
N GLY A 16 -4.04 10.93 -4.46
CA GLY A 16 -3.71 9.64 -5.05
C GLY A 16 -4.71 9.22 -6.14
N CYS A 17 -4.22 8.54 -7.17
CA CYS A 17 -5.04 7.96 -8.23
C CYS A 17 -5.32 6.46 -8.02
N THR A 18 -4.50 5.78 -7.20
CA THR A 18 -4.67 4.36 -6.88
C THR A 18 -4.42 4.11 -5.41
N GLY A 19 -5.09 3.12 -4.84
CA GLY A 19 -4.90 2.72 -3.45
C GLY A 19 -5.12 1.23 -3.26
N THR A 20 -4.42 0.66 -2.28
CA THR A 20 -4.58 -0.75 -1.90
C THR A 20 -4.54 -0.90 -0.39
N VAL A 21 -5.40 -1.76 0.13
CA VAL A 21 -5.30 -2.28 1.50
C VAL A 21 -5.07 -3.78 1.41
N HIS A 22 -4.00 -4.23 2.05
CA HIS A 22 -3.73 -5.66 2.20
C HIS A 22 -3.73 -6.04 3.67
N ARG A 23 -4.20 -7.25 3.98
CA ARG A 23 -4.19 -7.82 5.34
C ARG A 23 -3.33 -9.08 5.36
N SER A 24 -2.67 -9.31 6.48
CA SER A 24 -1.92 -10.53 6.77
C SER A 24 -2.54 -11.24 7.97
N ALA A 25 -2.68 -12.56 7.85
CA ALA A 25 -3.10 -13.43 8.95
C ALA A 25 -1.91 -14.18 9.59
N ASP A 26 -0.79 -14.30 8.87
CA ASP A 26 0.34 -15.16 9.22
C ASP A 26 1.67 -14.40 9.33
N GLY A 27 1.73 -13.13 8.93
CA GLY A 27 2.97 -12.35 8.87
C GLY A 27 3.91 -12.76 7.73
N GLU A 28 3.42 -13.55 6.77
CA GLU A 28 4.19 -14.03 5.61
C GLU A 28 3.58 -13.54 4.30
N TRP A 29 2.25 -13.48 4.23
CA TRP A 29 1.51 -13.08 3.04
C TRP A 29 0.57 -11.91 3.31
N LEU A 30 0.44 -11.07 2.30
CA LEU A 30 -0.51 -9.96 2.20
C LEU A 30 -1.61 -10.35 1.22
N GLU A 31 -2.86 -10.34 1.68
CA GLU A 31 -4.06 -10.58 0.87
C GLU A 31 -4.80 -9.26 0.64
N LEU A 32 -5.17 -8.97 -0.60
CA LEU A 32 -5.87 -7.74 -0.97
C LEU A 32 -7.28 -7.72 -0.38
N VAL A 33 -7.60 -6.66 0.38
CA VAL A 33 -8.90 -6.45 1.04
C VAL A 33 -9.70 -5.34 0.37
N ALA A 34 -9.03 -4.27 -0.06
CA ALA A 34 -9.66 -3.17 -0.78
C ALA A 34 -8.70 -2.62 -1.83
N VAL A 35 -9.24 -2.16 -2.95
CA VAL A 35 -8.48 -1.59 -4.05
C VAL A 35 -9.26 -0.48 -4.73
N VAL A 36 -8.58 0.60 -5.10
CA VAL A 36 -9.19 1.70 -5.87
C VAL A 36 -8.24 2.09 -6.99
N GLY A 37 -8.78 2.29 -8.19
CA GLY A 37 -8.05 2.84 -9.34
C GLY A 37 -6.98 1.93 -9.97
N VAL A 38 -6.73 0.73 -9.43
CA VAL A 38 -5.77 -0.22 -10.00
C VAL A 38 -6.39 -0.94 -11.20
N PRO A 39 -5.70 -0.99 -12.37
CA PRO A 39 -6.16 -1.74 -13.54
C PRO A 39 -6.45 -3.22 -13.23
N GLU A 40 -7.55 -3.75 -13.78
CA GLU A 40 -7.97 -5.15 -13.59
C GLU A 40 -6.88 -6.17 -13.95
N SER A 41 -6.06 -5.86 -14.96
CA SER A 41 -4.94 -6.71 -15.40
C SER A 41 -3.86 -6.93 -14.33
N LEU A 42 -3.80 -6.06 -13.32
CA LEU A 42 -2.83 -6.12 -12.24
C LEU A 42 -3.40 -6.74 -10.97
N LEU A 43 -4.73 -6.86 -10.84
CA LEU A 43 -5.36 -7.48 -9.67
C LEU A 43 -4.80 -8.88 -9.37
N PRO A 44 -4.60 -9.79 -10.36
CA PRO A 44 -4.00 -11.10 -10.07
C PRO A 44 -2.58 -11.03 -9.48
N VAL A 45 -1.83 -9.97 -9.79
CA VAL A 45 -0.45 -9.78 -9.31
C VAL A 45 -0.43 -9.25 -7.88
N ILE A 46 -1.37 -8.37 -7.54
CA ILE A 46 -1.44 -7.73 -6.22
C ILE A 46 -2.40 -8.41 -5.25
N GLN A 47 -3.16 -9.42 -5.71
CA GLN A 47 -4.14 -10.14 -4.89
C GLN A 47 -3.48 -10.82 -3.69
N ARG A 48 -2.28 -11.36 -3.89
CA ARG A 48 -1.50 -12.05 -2.86
C ARG A 48 -0.01 -11.77 -3.02
N ILE A 49 0.57 -11.08 -2.05
CA ILE A 49 1.96 -10.59 -2.09
C ILE A 49 2.73 -11.16 -0.91
N PRO A 50 3.90 -11.80 -1.10
CA PRO A 50 4.71 -12.21 0.04
C PRO A 50 5.41 -10.99 0.66
N PHE A 51 5.63 -11.04 1.98
CA PHE A 51 6.45 -10.06 2.67
C PHE A 51 7.83 -9.97 1.98
N GLY A 52 8.35 -8.75 1.84
CA GLY A 52 9.59 -8.43 1.14
C GLY A 52 9.49 -8.32 -0.39
N LYS A 53 8.32 -8.55 -1.01
CA LYS A 53 8.14 -8.37 -2.47
C LYS A 53 7.30 -7.14 -2.81
N GLY A 54 7.83 -6.34 -3.74
CA GLY A 54 7.18 -5.08 -4.14
C GLY A 54 7.11 -4.08 -2.99
N ILE A 55 6.40 -2.96 -3.21
CA ILE A 55 6.34 -1.86 -2.25
C ILE A 55 5.58 -2.28 -0.98
N ALA A 56 4.40 -2.90 -1.15
CA ALA A 56 3.60 -3.38 -0.02
C ALA A 56 4.33 -4.47 0.79
N GLY A 57 4.85 -5.51 0.12
CA GLY A 57 5.60 -6.55 0.82
C GLY A 57 6.85 -6.01 1.50
N ALA A 58 7.59 -5.08 0.87
CA ALA A 58 8.75 -4.44 1.49
C ALA A 58 8.35 -3.69 2.77
N ALA A 59 7.32 -2.84 2.74
CA ALA A 59 6.85 -2.11 3.91
C ALA A 59 6.45 -3.06 5.06
N ALA A 60 5.81 -4.18 4.73
CA ALA A 60 5.44 -5.20 5.70
C ALA A 60 6.67 -5.88 6.33
N ALA A 61 7.68 -6.22 5.54
CA ALA A 61 8.90 -6.89 6.00
C ALA A 61 9.84 -5.97 6.78
N THR A 62 10.04 -4.74 6.30
CA THR A 62 10.92 -3.76 6.96
C THR A 62 10.25 -3.11 8.16
N ARG A 63 8.92 -3.16 8.25
CA ARG A 63 8.13 -2.47 9.27
C ARG A 63 8.33 -0.95 9.21
N GLU A 64 8.55 -0.43 8.01
CA GLU A 64 8.82 0.99 7.75
C GLU A 64 8.00 1.47 6.54
N PRO A 65 7.67 2.76 6.44
CA PRO A 65 7.16 3.36 5.21
C PRO A 65 8.13 3.09 4.06
N VAL A 66 7.62 2.53 2.96
CA VAL A 66 8.40 2.30 1.74
C VAL A 66 7.77 3.09 0.61
N GLU A 67 8.58 3.93 -0.01
CA GLU A 67 8.20 4.65 -1.22
C GLU A 67 8.99 4.13 -2.41
N LEU A 68 8.40 4.23 -3.59
CA LEU A 68 9.11 4.04 -4.85
C LEU A 68 9.07 5.34 -5.63
N CYS A 69 10.22 5.99 -5.72
CA CYS A 69 10.41 7.13 -6.60
C CYS A 69 10.69 6.57 -8.01
N ASN A 70 9.69 6.65 -8.89
CA ASN A 70 9.84 6.31 -10.31
C ASN A 70 10.13 4.81 -10.55
N LEU A 71 9.08 3.97 -10.58
CA LEU A 71 9.11 2.52 -10.88
C LEU A 71 9.99 2.13 -12.09
N GLN A 72 10.18 3.07 -13.03
CA GLN A 72 11.02 2.89 -14.22
C GLN A 72 12.54 3.01 -13.96
N GLN A 73 12.97 3.76 -12.94
CA GLN A 73 14.40 3.98 -12.66
C GLN A 73 15.02 2.84 -11.83
N ASP A 74 14.24 2.22 -10.93
CA ASP A 74 14.75 1.22 -9.98
C ASP A 74 14.71 -0.22 -10.52
N LEU A 75 13.91 -0.49 -11.57
CA LEU A 75 13.79 -1.83 -12.18
C LEU A 75 14.80 -2.10 -13.31
N GLY A 76 15.93 -1.40 -13.34
CA GLY A 76 17.09 -1.76 -14.16
C GLY A 76 16.79 -2.04 -15.64
N GLY A 77 15.89 -1.27 -16.26
CA GLY A 77 15.55 -1.39 -17.69
C GLY A 77 14.77 -2.65 -18.11
N ILE A 78 14.46 -3.58 -17.19
CA ILE A 78 13.78 -4.85 -17.51
C ILE A 78 12.25 -4.76 -17.35
N ALA A 79 11.72 -3.79 -16.60
CA ALA A 79 10.28 -3.69 -16.33
C ALA A 79 9.51 -2.73 -17.27
N LYS A 80 9.75 -2.80 -18.59
CA LYS A 80 9.08 -1.89 -19.54
C LYS A 80 7.59 -2.16 -19.74
N GLU A 81 7.08 -3.37 -19.46
CA GLU A 81 5.71 -3.74 -19.82
C GLU A 81 4.73 -3.65 -18.63
N GLY A 82 5.09 -4.13 -17.43
CA GLY A 82 4.23 -4.05 -16.26
C GLY A 82 4.11 -2.64 -15.66
N ALA A 83 5.22 -1.89 -15.61
CA ALA A 83 5.25 -0.53 -15.07
C ALA A 83 4.50 0.50 -15.93
N ARG A 84 4.33 0.21 -17.24
CA ARG A 84 3.53 1.03 -18.16
C ARG A 84 2.03 0.84 -17.97
N ALA A 85 1.61 -0.29 -17.40
CA ALA A 85 0.19 -0.60 -17.22
C ALA A 85 -0.42 0.18 -16.04
N THR A 86 0.36 0.42 -14.97
CA THR A 86 -0.02 1.34 -13.90
C THR A 86 0.25 2.77 -14.35
N GLN A 87 -0.74 3.66 -14.37
CA GLN A 87 -0.52 5.10 -14.51
C GLN A 87 0.13 5.73 -13.24
N VAL A 88 0.89 4.93 -12.48
CA VAL A 88 1.47 5.30 -11.19
C VAL A 88 2.94 5.62 -11.39
N ALA A 89 3.33 6.84 -11.06
CA ALA A 89 4.70 7.34 -11.18
C ALA A 89 5.37 7.62 -9.81
N GLY A 90 4.59 7.61 -8.72
CA GLY A 90 5.08 7.57 -7.35
C GLY A 90 4.15 6.72 -6.50
N SER A 91 4.68 5.99 -5.52
CA SER A 91 3.85 5.20 -4.60
C SER A 91 4.48 5.16 -3.23
N LEU A 92 3.62 5.12 -2.21
CA LEU A 92 3.96 4.99 -0.81
C LEU A 92 3.12 3.86 -0.22
N ALA A 93 3.76 2.94 0.51
CA ALA A 93 3.08 1.99 1.37
C ALA A 93 3.58 2.11 2.80
N VAL A 94 2.68 1.95 3.76
CA VAL A 94 2.99 1.90 5.19
C VAL A 94 2.49 0.59 5.80
N PRO A 95 3.22 0.01 6.77
CA PRO A 95 2.75 -1.13 7.54
C PRO A 95 1.57 -0.73 8.43
N VAL A 96 0.63 -1.64 8.58
CA VAL A 96 -0.46 -1.56 9.55
C VAL A 96 -0.06 -2.39 10.76
N PHE A 97 0.12 -1.76 11.92
CA PHE A 97 0.54 -2.45 13.13
C PHE A 97 -0.62 -2.80 14.04
N SER A 98 -0.58 -3.99 14.61
CA SER A 98 -1.44 -4.39 15.70
C SER A 98 -1.20 -3.52 16.94
N PRO A 99 -2.23 -2.85 17.49
CA PRO A 99 -2.11 -2.13 18.75
C PRO A 99 -1.93 -3.06 19.96
N VAL A 100 -2.10 -4.37 19.80
CA VAL A 100 -2.03 -5.35 20.90
C VAL A 100 -0.61 -5.86 21.11
N ASP A 101 0.08 -6.25 20.04
CA ASP A 101 1.37 -6.93 20.09
C ASP A 101 2.43 -6.34 19.15
N GLY A 102 2.08 -5.30 18.39
CA GLY A 102 2.98 -4.66 17.42
C GLY A 102 3.30 -5.52 16.20
N SER A 103 2.60 -6.64 15.97
CA SER A 103 2.71 -7.41 14.74
C SER A 103 2.23 -6.62 13.52
N VAL A 104 2.68 -6.98 12.33
CA VAL A 104 2.19 -6.36 11.07
C VAL A 104 0.92 -7.08 10.66
N LEU A 105 -0.21 -6.37 10.74
CA LEU A 105 -1.52 -6.87 10.32
C LEU A 105 -1.76 -6.72 8.82
N GLY A 106 -0.91 -5.98 8.11
CA GLY A 106 -1.12 -5.67 6.71
C GLY A 106 -0.39 -4.41 6.26
N THR A 107 -0.84 -3.84 5.14
CA THR A 107 -0.28 -2.61 4.57
C THR A 107 -1.35 -1.74 3.94
N LEU A 108 -1.16 -0.43 4.05
CA LEU A 108 -1.93 0.59 3.34
C LEU A 108 -1.03 1.26 2.30
N GLY A 109 -1.47 1.27 1.05
CA GLY A 109 -0.73 1.84 -0.08
C GLY A 109 -1.51 2.90 -0.83
N VAL A 110 -0.81 3.94 -1.27
CA VAL A 110 -1.28 4.97 -2.19
C VAL A 110 -0.34 5.11 -3.38
N GLY A 111 -0.91 5.40 -4.55
CA GLY A 111 -0.18 5.64 -5.80
C GLY A 111 -0.61 6.96 -6.43
N MET A 112 0.38 7.68 -6.96
CA MET A 112 0.27 9.01 -7.55
C MET A 112 0.42 8.94 -9.06
N ALA A 113 -0.34 9.76 -9.78
CA ALA A 113 -0.28 9.83 -11.24
C ALA A 113 1.03 10.45 -11.78
N ALA A 114 1.70 11.25 -10.94
CA ALA A 114 2.97 11.90 -11.25
C ALA A 114 4.05 11.46 -10.24
N PRO A 115 5.35 11.59 -10.56
CA PRO A 115 6.41 11.41 -9.59
C PRO A 115 6.16 12.31 -8.38
N HIS A 116 6.22 11.73 -7.20
CA HIS A 116 5.97 12.42 -5.94
C HIS A 116 7.05 12.03 -4.94
N ASN A 117 7.62 13.03 -4.27
CA ASN A 117 8.59 12.84 -3.21
C ASN A 117 7.86 13.02 -1.88
N PHE A 118 7.50 11.92 -1.22
CA PHE A 118 6.67 11.98 -0.03
C PHE A 118 7.45 12.60 1.13
N SER A 119 6.89 13.65 1.72
CA SER A 119 7.46 14.24 2.94
C SER A 119 7.27 13.31 4.14
N GLU A 120 8.06 13.53 5.19
CA GLU A 120 7.88 12.79 6.45
C GLU A 120 6.50 13.04 7.08
N GLU A 121 5.92 14.22 6.85
CA GLU A 121 4.55 14.56 7.29
C GLU A 121 3.50 13.75 6.53
N GLU A 122 3.67 13.55 5.22
CA GLU A 122 2.78 12.70 4.43
C GLU A 122 2.88 11.23 4.83
N LYS A 123 4.11 10.74 5.06
CA LYS A 123 4.35 9.38 5.56
C LYS A 123 3.69 9.17 6.92
N ALA A 124 3.86 10.12 7.84
CA ALA A 124 3.23 10.08 9.17
C ALA A 124 1.70 10.08 9.06
N ARG A 125 1.12 10.94 8.22
CA ARG A 125 -0.33 11.00 8.01
C ARG A 125 -0.88 9.70 7.44
N LEU A 126 -0.15 9.02 6.53
CA LEU A 126 -0.61 7.73 6.01
C LEU A 126 -0.52 6.65 7.08
N ALA A 127 0.51 6.69 7.93
CA ALA A 127 0.64 5.80 9.09
C ALA A 127 -0.47 6.03 10.14
N GLU A 128 -0.97 7.26 10.29
CA GLU A 128 -2.14 7.55 11.12
C GLU A 128 -3.39 6.87 10.56
N LYS A 129 -3.64 6.94 9.24
CA LYS A 129 -4.73 6.19 8.59
C LYS A 129 -4.57 4.68 8.74
N ALA A 130 -3.34 4.16 8.67
CA ALA A 130 -3.05 2.76 8.96
C ALA A 130 -3.38 2.40 10.42
N THR A 131 -3.18 3.31 11.37
CA THR A 131 -3.54 3.10 12.78
C THR A 131 -5.06 3.07 12.97
N GLU A 132 -5.81 3.91 12.27
CA GLU A 132 -7.29 3.85 12.25
C GLU A 132 -7.78 2.50 11.71
N LEU A 133 -7.19 2.04 10.61
CA LEU A 133 -7.45 0.75 9.99
C LEU A 133 -7.20 -0.42 10.98
N ALA A 134 -6.07 -0.39 11.70
CA ALA A 134 -5.74 -1.42 12.68
C ALA A 134 -6.79 -1.56 13.79
N ARG A 135 -7.35 -0.43 14.26
CA ARG A 135 -8.39 -0.44 15.31
C ARG A 135 -9.65 -1.17 14.85
N VAL A 136 -10.04 -1.01 13.59
CA VAL A 136 -11.20 -1.72 13.01
C VAL A 136 -10.91 -3.22 12.96
N TRP A 137 -9.74 -3.62 12.47
CA TRP A 137 -9.39 -5.04 12.32
C TRP A 137 -9.31 -5.82 13.63
N VAL A 138 -8.93 -5.16 14.72
CA VAL A 138 -8.88 -5.75 16.06
C VAL A 138 -10.26 -5.78 16.73
N GLN A 139 -11.18 -4.91 16.35
CA GLN A 139 -12.57 -4.90 16.87
C GLN A 139 -13.47 -5.96 16.23
N ASP A 140 -13.10 -6.46 15.05
CA ASP A 140 -13.82 -7.55 14.36
C ASP A 140 -13.53 -8.96 14.95
N HIS A 141 -12.88 -9.04 16.11
CA HIS A 141 -12.57 -10.27 16.87
C HIS A 141 -13.05 -10.15 18.33
#